data_AF-A0A8W8JBW0-F1
#
_entry.id   AF-A0A8W8JBW0-F1
#
_cell.length_a   1.000
_cell.length_b   1.000
_cell.length_c   1.000
_cell.angle_alpha   90.00
_cell.angle_beta   90.00
_cell.angle_gamma   90.00
#
_symmetry.space_group_name_H-M   'P 1'
#
loop_
_entity.id
_entity.type
_entity.pdbx_description
1 polymer ?
#
loop_
_entity_poly.entity_id
_entity_poly.type
_entity_poly.pdbx_seq_one_letter_code
_entity_poly.pdbx_strand_id
1 'polypeptide(L)'
;MGPYAKKVICEELGAPQNSVVNSTPLEDFGGKHPDPNLTYAADLVTEMAKGHYDFGAAFDGDGDRNMILGKNAFFVTPSDSLAVLAHYLECIPYFKETGVKGYARSMPTSGAVDRVAKAKNQTCFEVPTGWKFFGNLMDAGRLSLCGEESFGTGSDHIREKDGLWAVLAWLSVLANQNCSVEECIKKHWHTYGRNFYTRYDYENCESEPANKMMANLNAYVADQSNIGKVFTSGDKSYTLAKADNFSYTDPVDHSISKNQGIRLIFSDDSRIIFRLSGTGSSGATIRMYLEGYESDPAKYDMDPQVVLRPLIDIALKLSQLPELNRKRCSNRYHINYVL
;
A
#
# COMPACT_ATOMS: atom_id res chain seq x y z
N MET A 1 9.37 13.00 -14.08
CA MET A 1 8.12 12.49 -14.70
C MET A 1 7.54 13.35 -15.84
N GLY A 2 7.29 14.65 -15.68
CA GLY A 2 6.50 15.47 -16.62
C GLY A 2 6.78 15.31 -18.14
N PRO A 3 8.04 15.37 -18.62
CA PRO A 3 8.36 15.15 -20.03
C PRO A 3 8.03 13.75 -20.55
N TYR A 4 8.18 12.72 -19.70
CA TYR A 4 7.81 11.34 -20.05
C TYR A 4 6.31 11.23 -20.29
N ALA A 5 5.50 11.78 -19.37
CA ALA A 5 4.04 11.76 -19.51
C ALA A 5 3.58 12.49 -20.78
N LYS A 6 4.13 13.67 -21.09
CA LYS A 6 3.83 14.39 -22.34
C LYS A 6 4.15 13.55 -23.59
N LYS A 7 5.37 13.02 -23.65
CA LYS A 7 5.84 12.26 -24.81
C LYS A 7 5.06 10.96 -25.00
N VAL A 8 4.87 10.19 -23.93
CA VAL A 8 4.21 8.88 -24.01
C VAL A 8 2.69 9.04 -24.08
N ILE A 9 2.07 9.75 -23.14
CA ILE A 9 0.60 9.80 -23.04
C ILE A 9 -0.01 10.69 -24.14
N CYS A 10 0.59 11.84 -24.43
CA CYS A 10 0.02 12.78 -25.41
C CYS A 10 0.55 12.56 -26.84
N GLU A 11 1.88 12.54 -27.04
CA GLU A 11 2.44 12.49 -28.39
C GLU A 11 2.34 11.09 -29.01
N GLU A 12 2.66 10.05 -28.25
CA GLU A 12 2.69 8.67 -28.76
C GLU A 12 1.34 7.96 -28.67
N LEU A 13 0.65 8.06 -27.53
CA LEU A 13 -0.66 7.44 -27.31
C LEU A 13 -1.85 8.32 -27.69
N GLY A 14 -1.61 9.58 -28.08
CA GLY A 14 -2.63 10.46 -28.65
C GLY A 14 -3.62 11.07 -27.67
N ALA A 15 -3.35 11.06 -26.37
CA ALA A 15 -4.21 11.75 -25.40
C ALA A 15 -4.17 13.27 -25.62
N PRO A 16 -5.29 13.99 -25.39
CA PRO A 16 -5.30 15.45 -25.43
C PRO A 16 -4.22 16.07 -24.53
N GLN A 17 -3.60 17.17 -24.98
CA GLN A 17 -2.50 17.83 -24.25
C GLN A 17 -2.89 18.29 -22.83
N ASN A 18 -4.17 18.59 -22.60
CA ASN A 18 -4.70 18.94 -21.28
C ASN A 18 -4.84 17.73 -20.33
N SER A 19 -4.56 16.51 -20.79
CA SER A 19 -4.54 15.30 -19.94
C SER A 19 -3.32 15.24 -19.02
N VAL A 20 -2.23 15.97 -19.35
CA VAL A 20 -1.00 15.98 -18.57
C VAL A 20 -0.77 17.35 -17.95
N VAL A 21 -1.09 17.47 -16.66
CA VAL A 21 -0.95 18.68 -15.85
C VAL A 21 0.40 18.71 -15.10
N ASN A 22 0.86 19.89 -14.69
CA ASN A 22 2.11 20.09 -13.92
C ASN A 22 3.34 19.37 -14.52
N SER A 23 3.45 19.35 -15.85
CA SER A 23 4.43 18.55 -16.59
C SER A 23 5.76 19.23 -16.89
N THR A 24 5.93 20.48 -16.48
CA THR A 24 7.22 21.18 -16.58
C THR A 24 7.97 20.95 -15.27
N PRO A 25 9.15 20.29 -15.29
CA PRO A 25 9.96 20.13 -14.08
C PRO A 25 10.39 21.50 -13.52
N LEU A 26 10.25 21.67 -12.21
CA LEU A 26 10.66 22.86 -11.47
C LEU A 26 11.57 22.43 -10.32
N GLU A 27 12.60 23.22 -10.01
CA GLU A 27 13.58 22.89 -8.94
C GLU A 27 12.92 22.73 -7.57
N ASP A 28 11.86 23.49 -7.30
CA ASP A 28 11.10 23.50 -6.04
C ASP A 28 9.76 22.77 -6.15
N PHE A 29 9.48 22.09 -7.26
CA PHE A 29 8.20 21.45 -7.58
C PHE A 29 6.99 22.40 -7.47
N GLY A 30 7.20 23.71 -7.68
CA GLY A 30 6.16 24.73 -7.49
C GLY A 30 5.82 24.99 -6.02
N GLY A 31 6.78 24.78 -5.12
CA GLY A 31 6.63 24.96 -3.67
C GLY A 31 5.76 23.89 -2.99
N LYS A 32 5.50 22.77 -3.67
CA LYS A 32 4.65 21.66 -3.18
C LYS A 32 5.49 20.42 -2.90
N HIS A 33 4.99 19.54 -2.03
CA HIS A 33 5.61 18.23 -1.81
C HIS A 33 5.21 17.27 -2.94
N PRO A 34 6.14 16.74 -3.75
CA PRO A 34 5.82 15.84 -4.86
C PRO A 34 5.60 14.41 -4.34
N ASP A 35 4.49 14.19 -3.62
CA ASP A 35 4.13 12.89 -3.05
C ASP A 35 2.69 12.51 -3.42
N PRO A 36 2.47 11.42 -4.17
CA PRO A 36 1.17 11.08 -4.74
C PRO A 36 0.28 10.41 -3.69
N ASN A 37 -0.37 11.21 -2.85
CA ASN A 37 -1.39 10.75 -1.91
C ASN A 37 -2.55 11.74 -1.84
N LEU A 38 -3.66 11.35 -1.20
CA LEU A 38 -4.88 12.18 -1.14
C LEU A 38 -4.66 13.55 -0.47
N THR A 39 -3.63 13.70 0.35
CA THR A 39 -3.29 14.98 1.01
C THR A 39 -2.52 15.92 0.09
N TYR A 40 -1.41 15.46 -0.49
CA TYR A 40 -0.53 16.34 -1.28
C TYR A 40 -0.98 16.49 -2.74
N ALA A 41 -1.67 15.49 -3.30
CA ALA A 41 -2.26 15.56 -4.64
C ALA A 41 -3.72 16.07 -4.62
N ALA A 42 -4.08 16.91 -3.64
CA ALA A 42 -5.45 17.41 -3.43
C ALA A 42 -6.04 18.12 -4.65
N ASP A 43 -5.22 18.80 -5.47
CA ASP A 43 -5.68 19.45 -6.70
C ASP A 43 -6.23 18.41 -7.70
N LEU A 44 -5.53 17.30 -7.89
CA LEU A 44 -5.99 16.20 -8.75
C LEU A 44 -7.27 15.58 -8.19
N VAL A 45 -7.32 15.33 -6.88
CA VAL A 45 -8.48 14.74 -6.20
C VAL A 45 -9.71 15.63 -6.39
N THR A 46 -9.56 16.94 -6.20
CA THR A 46 -10.62 17.94 -6.41
C THR A 46 -11.10 17.97 -7.84
N GLU A 47 -10.20 17.86 -8.82
CA GLU A 47 -10.55 17.83 -10.24
C GLU A 47 -11.29 16.54 -10.61
N MET A 48 -10.82 15.38 -10.13
CA MET A 48 -11.48 14.09 -10.34
C MET A 48 -12.87 14.02 -9.71
N ALA A 49 -13.07 14.68 -8.55
CA ALA A 49 -14.34 14.71 -7.84
C ALA A 49 -15.46 15.44 -8.62
N LYS A 50 -15.11 16.27 -9.61
CA LYS A 50 -16.09 16.90 -10.52
C LYS A 50 -16.78 15.90 -11.45
N GLY A 51 -16.25 14.69 -11.59
CA GLY A 51 -16.87 13.61 -12.37
C GLY A 51 -16.69 13.72 -13.88
N HIS A 52 -15.81 14.61 -14.37
CA HIS A 52 -15.56 14.80 -15.80
C HIS A 52 -14.55 13.80 -16.40
N TYR A 53 -13.72 13.19 -15.55
CA TYR A 53 -12.65 12.27 -15.96
C TYR A 53 -12.89 10.89 -15.38
N ASP A 54 -12.63 9.84 -16.17
CA ASP A 54 -12.85 8.45 -15.75
C ASP A 54 -11.61 7.80 -15.09
N PHE A 55 -10.43 8.38 -15.32
CA PHE A 55 -9.15 7.93 -14.78
C PHE A 55 -8.25 9.13 -14.46
N GLY A 56 -7.58 9.10 -13.30
CA GLY A 56 -6.61 10.09 -12.88
C GLY A 56 -5.41 9.41 -12.23
N ALA A 57 -4.22 10.00 -12.38
CA ALA A 57 -3.02 9.53 -11.73
C ALA A 57 -2.10 10.67 -11.30
N ALA A 58 -1.34 10.44 -10.22
CA ALA A 58 -0.28 11.32 -9.76
C ALA A 58 1.02 10.53 -9.56
N PHE A 59 2.15 11.21 -9.71
CA PHE A 59 3.49 10.65 -9.54
C PHE A 59 4.28 11.47 -8.51
N ASP A 60 5.34 10.88 -7.96
CA ASP A 60 6.30 11.62 -7.15
C ASP A 60 7.42 12.28 -7.98
N GLY A 61 8.41 12.86 -7.29
CA GLY A 61 9.42 13.72 -7.90
C GLY A 61 10.31 13.01 -8.93
N ASP A 62 10.81 11.83 -8.60
CA ASP A 62 11.61 10.98 -9.50
C ASP A 62 10.74 10.05 -10.36
N GLY A 63 9.51 9.78 -9.95
CA GLY A 63 8.48 9.13 -10.78
C GLY A 63 8.36 7.63 -10.56
N ASP A 64 8.91 7.11 -9.47
CA ASP A 64 8.87 5.69 -9.13
C ASP A 64 7.55 5.30 -8.40
N ARG A 65 6.81 6.28 -7.86
CA ARG A 65 5.51 6.08 -7.21
C ARG A 65 4.33 6.55 -8.06
N ASN A 66 3.17 5.95 -7.80
CA ASN A 66 1.90 6.24 -8.47
C ASN A 66 0.71 6.21 -7.51
N MET A 67 -0.18 7.19 -7.64
CA MET A 67 -1.55 7.13 -7.12
C MET A 67 -2.52 6.97 -8.28
N ILE A 68 -3.55 6.13 -8.11
CA ILE A 68 -4.58 5.88 -9.11
C ILE A 68 -5.94 6.31 -8.56
N LEU A 69 -6.68 7.07 -9.36
CA LEU A 69 -8.04 7.52 -9.09
C LEU A 69 -8.97 7.10 -10.24
N GLY A 70 -10.16 6.66 -9.89
CA GLY A 70 -11.29 6.54 -10.80
C GLY A 70 -12.14 7.81 -10.83
N LYS A 71 -13.23 7.75 -11.60
CA LYS A 71 -14.27 8.77 -11.66
C LYS A 71 -14.77 9.18 -10.27
N ASN A 72 -15.19 10.43 -10.12
CA ASN A 72 -15.69 10.99 -8.85
C ASN A 72 -14.69 10.88 -7.70
N ALA A 73 -13.39 10.91 -8.02
CA ALA A 73 -12.29 10.69 -7.08
C ALA A 73 -12.35 9.36 -6.33
N PHE A 74 -12.87 8.30 -6.98
CA PHE A 74 -12.79 6.94 -6.44
C PHE A 74 -11.34 6.54 -6.21
N PHE A 75 -10.94 6.40 -4.95
CA PHE A 75 -9.56 6.15 -4.59
C PHE A 75 -9.22 4.66 -4.63
N VAL A 76 -8.17 4.29 -5.38
CA VAL A 76 -7.63 2.93 -5.40
C VAL A 76 -6.49 2.83 -4.40
N THR A 77 -6.67 2.01 -3.35
CA THR A 77 -5.57 1.76 -2.41
C THR A 77 -4.38 1.13 -3.14
N PRO A 78 -3.12 1.47 -2.81
CA PRO A 78 -1.96 0.87 -3.51
C PRO A 78 -1.91 -0.65 -3.34
N SER A 79 -2.40 -1.17 -2.21
CA SER A 79 -2.54 -2.60 -1.96
C SER A 79 -3.55 -3.26 -2.90
N ASP A 80 -4.73 -2.66 -3.08
CA ASP A 80 -5.73 -3.15 -4.06
C ASP A 80 -5.23 -2.98 -5.50
N SER A 81 -4.50 -1.90 -5.79
CA SER A 81 -3.89 -1.65 -7.10
C SER A 81 -2.98 -2.82 -7.50
N LEU A 82 -2.09 -3.22 -6.60
CA LEU A 82 -1.23 -4.39 -6.80
C LEU A 82 -2.04 -5.66 -7.05
N ALA A 83 -3.10 -5.89 -6.27
CA ALA A 83 -3.91 -7.10 -6.37
C ALA A 83 -4.74 -7.16 -7.67
N VAL A 84 -5.32 -6.05 -8.11
CA VAL A 84 -6.04 -5.96 -9.39
C VAL A 84 -5.10 -6.18 -10.55
N LEU A 85 -3.93 -5.54 -10.55
CA LEU A 85 -2.92 -5.78 -11.57
C LEU A 85 -2.50 -7.25 -11.59
N ALA A 86 -2.24 -7.86 -10.43
CA ALA A 86 -1.91 -9.29 -10.33
C ALA A 86 -2.98 -10.20 -10.96
N HIS A 87 -4.26 -9.85 -10.80
CA HIS A 87 -5.37 -10.60 -11.39
C HIS A 87 -5.38 -10.52 -12.93
N TYR A 88 -5.14 -9.32 -13.47
CA TYR A 88 -5.22 -9.03 -14.91
C TYR A 88 -3.88 -8.95 -15.64
N LEU A 89 -2.77 -9.37 -15.04
CA LEU A 89 -1.41 -9.31 -15.64
C LEU A 89 -1.34 -9.87 -17.06
N GLU A 90 -2.06 -10.96 -17.32
CA GLU A 90 -2.14 -11.62 -18.63
C GLU A 90 -2.77 -10.73 -19.72
N CYS A 91 -3.38 -9.59 -19.39
CA CYS A 91 -3.86 -8.62 -20.36
C CYS A 91 -2.71 -7.82 -21.00
N ILE A 92 -1.56 -7.73 -20.32
CA ILE A 92 -0.41 -6.94 -20.74
C ILE A 92 0.52 -7.85 -21.56
N PRO A 93 0.89 -7.48 -22.81
CA PRO A 93 1.67 -8.34 -23.71
C PRO A 93 2.95 -8.92 -23.11
N TYR A 94 3.69 -8.12 -22.34
CA TYR A 94 4.92 -8.56 -21.66
C TYR A 94 4.72 -9.84 -20.84
N PHE A 95 3.64 -9.96 -20.06
CA PHE A 95 3.39 -11.15 -19.24
C PHE A 95 2.74 -12.29 -20.01
N LYS A 96 2.12 -12.02 -21.18
CA LYS A 96 1.72 -13.09 -22.12
C LYS A 96 2.94 -13.80 -22.69
N GLU A 97 4.00 -13.05 -22.98
CA GLU A 97 5.23 -13.58 -23.57
C GLU A 97 6.17 -14.18 -22.52
N THR A 98 6.32 -13.52 -21.37
CA THR A 98 7.29 -13.94 -20.33
C THR A 98 6.70 -14.91 -19.31
N GLY A 99 5.37 -15.01 -19.23
CA GLY A 99 4.67 -15.72 -18.16
C GLY A 99 4.77 -14.98 -16.81
N VAL A 100 4.13 -15.56 -15.79
CA VAL A 100 4.15 -15.04 -14.41
C VAL A 100 4.94 -15.98 -13.52
N LYS A 101 6.08 -15.51 -13.00
CA LYS A 101 7.01 -16.27 -12.16
C LYS A 101 6.62 -16.28 -10.68
N GLY A 102 5.96 -15.21 -10.24
CA GLY A 102 5.52 -15.00 -8.86
C GLY A 102 5.19 -13.56 -8.57
N TYR A 103 4.62 -13.33 -7.39
CA TYR A 103 4.24 -12.04 -6.85
C TYR A 103 5.04 -11.72 -5.59
N ALA A 104 5.14 -10.44 -5.24
CA ALA A 104 5.68 -10.06 -3.95
C ALA A 104 5.06 -8.76 -3.44
N ARG A 105 4.99 -8.62 -2.12
CA ARG A 105 4.63 -7.36 -1.46
C ARG A 105 5.52 -7.12 -0.26
N SER A 106 5.66 -5.87 0.12
CA SER A 106 6.23 -5.57 1.43
C SER A 106 5.30 -6.07 2.55
N MET A 107 5.89 -6.44 3.68
CA MET A 107 5.17 -6.93 4.85
C MET A 107 4.01 -6.02 5.33
N PRO A 108 4.16 -4.69 5.41
CA PRO A 108 3.05 -3.81 5.79
C PRO A 108 1.95 -3.70 4.73
N THR A 109 2.24 -4.00 3.45
CA THR A 109 1.21 -3.99 2.39
C THR A 109 0.11 -4.99 2.69
N SER A 110 -1.15 -4.62 2.40
CA SER A 110 -2.31 -5.49 2.66
C SER A 110 -2.21 -6.82 1.92
N GLY A 111 -2.86 -7.86 2.48
CA GLY A 111 -2.88 -9.22 1.98
C GLY A 111 -3.76 -9.44 0.73
N ALA A 112 -4.24 -8.37 0.07
CA ALA A 112 -5.10 -8.48 -1.11
C ALA A 112 -4.44 -9.28 -2.24
N VAL A 113 -3.15 -9.03 -2.52
CA VAL A 113 -2.42 -9.76 -3.57
C VAL A 113 -2.21 -11.23 -3.23
N ASP A 114 -2.10 -11.59 -1.96
CA ASP A 114 -1.97 -12.98 -1.49
C ASP A 114 -3.22 -13.79 -1.85
N ARG A 115 -4.40 -13.15 -1.82
CA ARG A 115 -5.68 -13.79 -2.21
C ARG A 115 -5.69 -14.13 -3.69
N VAL A 116 -5.18 -13.22 -4.52
CA VAL A 116 -5.00 -13.46 -5.97
C VAL A 116 -3.97 -14.55 -6.22
N ALA A 117 -2.83 -14.48 -5.54
CA ALA A 117 -1.77 -15.47 -5.63
C ALA A 117 -2.27 -16.88 -5.32
N LYS A 118 -3.00 -17.03 -4.22
CA LYS A 118 -3.62 -18.30 -3.82
C LYS A 118 -4.59 -18.81 -4.88
N ALA A 119 -5.46 -17.95 -5.41
CA ALA A 119 -6.44 -18.34 -6.42
C ALA A 119 -5.81 -18.71 -7.77
N LYS A 120 -4.69 -18.08 -8.14
CA LYS A 120 -3.92 -18.38 -9.35
C LYS A 120 -2.86 -19.47 -9.15
N ASN A 121 -2.77 -20.07 -7.96
CA ASN A 121 -1.73 -21.03 -7.59
C ASN A 121 -0.30 -20.50 -7.87
N GLN A 122 -0.06 -19.23 -7.53
CA GLN A 122 1.20 -18.52 -7.69
C GLN A 122 1.84 -18.25 -6.35
N THR A 123 3.18 -18.21 -6.32
CA THR A 123 3.92 -17.83 -5.10
C THR A 123 3.76 -16.34 -4.84
N CYS A 124 3.51 -15.94 -3.60
CA CYS A 124 3.56 -14.55 -3.16
C CYS A 124 4.58 -14.39 -2.04
N PHE A 125 5.64 -13.62 -2.28
CA PHE A 125 6.67 -13.33 -1.28
C PHE A 125 6.26 -12.14 -0.42
N GLU A 126 6.27 -12.34 0.89
CA GLU A 126 6.21 -11.27 1.86
C GLU A 126 7.64 -10.87 2.26
N VAL A 127 8.07 -9.67 1.87
CA VAL A 127 9.45 -9.17 2.09
C VAL A 127 9.45 -7.95 3.01
N PRO A 128 10.58 -7.54 3.62
CA PRO A 128 10.63 -6.28 4.34
C PRO A 128 10.45 -5.09 3.38
N THR A 129 10.06 -3.93 3.92
CA THR A 129 9.96 -2.70 3.11
C THR A 129 11.32 -2.30 2.54
N GLY A 130 11.33 -1.92 1.26
CA GLY A 130 12.51 -1.49 0.52
C GLY A 130 12.74 -2.34 -0.73
N TRP A 131 12.89 -1.68 -1.87
CA TRP A 131 12.86 -2.33 -3.18
C TRP A 131 13.97 -3.36 -3.44
N LYS A 132 15.10 -3.26 -2.71
CA LYS A 132 16.23 -4.20 -2.80
C LYS A 132 15.84 -5.68 -2.64
N PHE A 133 14.84 -6.00 -1.81
CA PHE A 133 14.41 -7.37 -1.59
C PHE A 133 13.67 -7.94 -2.82
N PHE A 134 12.95 -7.09 -3.55
CA PHE A 134 12.35 -7.47 -4.82
C PHE A 134 13.42 -7.68 -5.89
N GLY A 135 14.45 -6.83 -5.93
CA GLY A 135 15.57 -6.96 -6.87
C GLY A 135 16.20 -8.35 -6.87
N ASN A 136 16.54 -8.87 -5.69
CA ASN A 136 17.06 -10.23 -5.53
C ASN A 136 16.11 -11.30 -6.11
N LEU A 137 14.81 -11.19 -5.82
CA LEU A 137 13.80 -12.15 -6.32
C LEU A 137 13.61 -12.05 -7.84
N MET A 138 13.69 -10.85 -8.42
CA MET A 138 13.64 -10.63 -9.87
C MET A 138 14.86 -11.25 -10.55
N ASP A 139 16.07 -11.01 -10.04
CA ASP A 139 17.31 -11.55 -10.58
C ASP A 139 17.38 -13.08 -10.50
N ALA A 140 16.77 -13.68 -9.47
CA ALA A 140 16.62 -15.12 -9.34
C ALA A 140 15.48 -15.71 -10.22
N GLY A 141 14.77 -14.90 -11.00
CA GLY A 141 13.67 -15.36 -11.85
C GLY A 141 12.45 -15.84 -11.06
N ARG A 142 12.22 -15.31 -9.86
CA ARG A 142 11.13 -15.73 -8.94
C ARG A 142 10.01 -14.72 -8.82
N LEU A 143 10.16 -13.55 -9.42
CA LEU A 143 9.24 -12.42 -9.26
C LEU A 143 8.97 -11.76 -10.60
N SER A 144 7.69 -11.53 -10.89
CA SER A 144 7.22 -10.80 -12.08
C SER A 144 6.49 -9.51 -11.72
N LEU A 145 5.74 -9.48 -10.61
CA LEU A 145 5.00 -8.29 -10.17
C LEU A 145 5.17 -8.08 -8.68
N CYS A 146 5.49 -6.85 -8.27
CA CYS A 146 5.54 -6.49 -6.86
C CYS A 146 5.05 -5.08 -6.58
N GLY A 147 4.72 -4.85 -5.31
CA GLY A 147 4.31 -3.52 -4.86
C GLY A 147 4.38 -3.29 -3.36
N GLU A 148 4.34 -2.02 -3.01
CA GLU A 148 4.37 -1.50 -1.65
C GLU A 148 3.16 -0.59 -1.44
N GLU A 149 2.56 -0.66 -0.25
CA GLU A 149 1.45 0.19 0.16
C GLU A 149 1.75 1.69 0.09
N SER A 150 3.03 2.05 0.07
CA SER A 150 3.55 3.39 -0.12
C SER A 150 3.53 3.84 -1.60
N PHE A 151 2.45 3.55 -2.32
CA PHE A 151 2.24 3.97 -3.71
C PHE A 151 3.27 3.43 -4.71
N GLY A 152 3.89 2.28 -4.41
CA GLY A 152 4.93 1.69 -5.25
C GLY A 152 4.45 0.45 -5.98
N THR A 153 4.62 0.39 -7.30
CA THR A 153 4.30 -0.80 -8.11
C THR A 153 5.36 -0.97 -9.18
N GLY A 154 5.70 -2.21 -9.51
CA GLY A 154 6.68 -2.49 -10.56
C GLY A 154 6.73 -3.97 -10.93
N SER A 155 7.53 -4.28 -11.94
CA SER A 155 7.75 -5.63 -12.46
C SER A 155 9.22 -5.86 -12.80
N ASP A 156 9.58 -7.06 -13.22
CA ASP A 156 10.96 -7.44 -13.55
C ASP A 156 11.52 -6.82 -14.84
N HIS A 157 10.77 -5.93 -15.50
CA HIS A 157 11.23 -5.12 -16.63
C HIS A 157 12.40 -4.19 -16.28
N ILE A 158 12.46 -3.71 -15.02
CA ILE A 158 13.59 -2.96 -14.45
C ILE A 158 13.85 -3.42 -13.01
N ARG A 159 14.70 -2.70 -12.25
CA ARG A 159 15.01 -2.97 -10.84
C ARG A 159 14.64 -1.83 -9.90
N GLU A 160 13.64 -1.04 -10.31
CA GLU A 160 13.01 0.01 -9.51
C GLU A 160 11.49 -0.08 -9.61
N LYS A 161 10.80 0.68 -8.75
CA LYS A 161 9.38 0.95 -8.95
C LYS A 161 9.23 1.80 -10.21
N ASP A 162 8.07 1.73 -10.86
CA ASP A 162 7.82 2.57 -12.03
C ASP A 162 6.35 3.03 -12.03
N GLY A 163 6.18 4.33 -11.76
CA GLY A 163 4.86 4.92 -11.68
C GLY A 163 4.16 4.97 -13.04
N LEU A 164 4.88 5.33 -14.11
CA LEU A 164 4.29 5.44 -15.44
C LEU A 164 3.95 4.06 -15.99
N TRP A 165 4.78 3.05 -15.73
CA TRP A 165 4.48 1.65 -16.01
C TRP A 165 3.18 1.22 -15.32
N ALA A 166 2.98 1.56 -14.05
CA ALA A 166 1.76 1.20 -13.32
C ALA A 166 0.51 1.86 -13.92
N VAL A 167 0.62 3.11 -14.38
CA VAL A 167 -0.45 3.81 -15.11
C VAL A 167 -0.77 3.10 -16.43
N LEU A 168 0.24 2.78 -17.23
CA LEU A 168 0.05 2.07 -18.50
C LEU A 168 -0.50 0.64 -18.30
N ALA A 169 -0.10 -0.03 -17.21
CA ALA A 169 -0.65 -1.33 -16.82
C ALA A 169 -2.14 -1.21 -16.49
N TRP A 170 -2.55 -0.20 -15.71
CA TRP A 170 -3.96 0.09 -15.44
C TRP A 170 -4.74 0.40 -16.71
N LEU A 171 -4.24 1.28 -17.59
CA LEU A 171 -4.89 1.59 -18.86
C LEU A 171 -5.05 0.33 -19.74
N SER A 172 -4.07 -0.57 -19.73
CA SER A 172 -4.16 -1.86 -20.43
C SER A 172 -5.25 -2.76 -19.86
N VAL A 173 -5.40 -2.81 -18.53
CA VAL A 173 -6.50 -3.53 -17.86
C VAL A 173 -7.84 -2.93 -18.24
N LEU A 174 -8.00 -1.61 -18.15
CA LEU A 174 -9.25 -0.92 -18.49
C LEU A 174 -9.65 -1.15 -19.96
N ALA A 175 -8.68 -1.03 -20.88
CA ALA A 175 -8.91 -1.27 -22.30
C ALA A 175 -9.31 -2.73 -22.60
N ASN A 176 -8.74 -3.70 -21.87
CA ASN A 176 -9.06 -5.11 -22.06
C ASN A 176 -10.40 -5.51 -21.43
N GLN A 177 -10.69 -5.00 -20.23
CA GLN A 177 -11.86 -5.38 -19.44
C GLN A 177 -13.11 -4.55 -19.76
N ASN A 178 -12.95 -3.41 -20.44
CA ASN A 178 -14.02 -2.48 -20.77
C ASN A 178 -14.87 -2.13 -19.52
N CYS A 179 -14.19 -1.85 -18.41
CA CYS A 179 -14.79 -1.40 -17.14
C CYS A 179 -14.19 -0.07 -16.70
N SER A 180 -14.94 0.70 -15.91
CA SER A 180 -14.41 1.79 -15.10
C SER A 180 -13.48 1.28 -14.00
N VAL A 181 -12.61 2.14 -13.47
CA VAL A 181 -11.71 1.81 -12.35
C VAL A 181 -12.47 1.23 -11.16
N GLU A 182 -13.58 1.88 -10.76
CA GLU A 182 -14.41 1.43 -9.64
C GLU A 182 -15.02 0.04 -9.91
N GLU A 183 -15.57 -0.19 -11.10
CA GLU A 183 -16.12 -1.50 -11.46
C GLU A 183 -15.05 -2.60 -11.45
N CYS A 184 -13.84 -2.32 -11.95
CA CYS A 184 -12.77 -3.30 -11.94
C CYS A 184 -12.34 -3.65 -10.49
N ILE A 185 -12.32 -2.66 -9.59
CA ILE A 185 -12.06 -2.86 -8.15
C ILE A 185 -13.21 -3.61 -7.46
N LYS A 186 -14.47 -3.26 -7.73
CA LYS A 186 -15.63 -3.96 -7.17
C LYS A 186 -15.70 -5.42 -7.64
N LYS A 187 -15.43 -5.69 -8.92
CA LYS A 187 -15.28 -7.07 -9.44
C LYS A 187 -14.20 -7.84 -8.67
N HIS A 188 -13.07 -7.20 -8.38
CA HIS A 188 -12.01 -7.79 -7.58
C HIS A 188 -12.49 -8.13 -6.16
N TRP A 189 -13.14 -7.20 -5.46
CA TRP A 189 -13.69 -7.47 -4.13
C TRP A 189 -14.75 -8.58 -4.14
N HIS A 190 -15.63 -8.62 -5.14
CA HIS A 190 -16.57 -9.72 -5.32
C HIS A 190 -15.92 -11.08 -5.53
N THR A 191 -14.73 -11.12 -6.15
CA THR A 191 -14.01 -12.37 -6.41
C THR A 191 -13.19 -12.83 -5.20
N TYR A 192 -12.57 -11.91 -4.48
CA TYR A 192 -11.55 -12.21 -3.48
C TYR A 192 -11.91 -11.83 -2.04
N GLY A 193 -12.98 -11.07 -1.85
CA GLY A 193 -13.20 -10.30 -0.63
C GLY A 193 -12.46 -8.95 -0.66
N ARG A 194 -12.77 -8.09 0.31
CA ARG A 194 -12.14 -6.78 0.46
C ARG A 194 -11.18 -6.81 1.65
N ASN A 195 -9.93 -6.47 1.41
CA ASN A 195 -8.95 -6.20 2.46
C ASN A 195 -8.99 -4.70 2.77
N PHE A 196 -9.87 -4.29 3.70
CA PHE A 196 -9.89 -2.91 4.21
C PHE A 196 -8.52 -2.58 4.78
N TYR A 197 -7.95 -1.45 4.39
CA TYR A 197 -6.59 -1.08 4.75
C TYR A 197 -6.50 0.42 5.08
N THR A 198 -5.70 0.78 6.09
CA THR A 198 -5.34 2.18 6.39
C THR A 198 -3.94 2.28 6.99
N ARG A 199 -3.21 3.36 6.69
CA ARG A 199 -1.91 3.69 7.30
C ARG A 199 -1.98 5.01 8.05
N TYR A 200 -1.50 5.00 9.29
CA TYR A 200 -1.35 6.19 10.13
C TYR A 200 0.13 6.47 10.31
N ASP A 201 0.55 7.67 9.92
CA ASP A 201 1.91 8.16 10.11
C ASP A 201 1.93 9.18 11.25
N TYR A 202 2.77 8.92 12.25
CA TYR A 202 3.07 9.83 13.34
C TYR A 202 4.51 10.30 13.17
N GLU A 203 4.64 11.47 12.57
CA GLU A 203 5.92 12.05 12.20
C GLU A 203 6.51 12.93 13.29
N ASN A 204 7.83 13.16 13.23
CA ASN A 204 8.57 14.03 14.13
C ASN A 204 8.37 13.68 15.62
N CYS A 205 8.16 12.40 15.92
CA CYS A 205 8.02 11.93 17.29
C CYS A 205 9.39 11.88 17.98
N GLU A 206 9.39 12.12 19.29
CA GLU A 206 10.61 11.99 20.09
C GLU A 206 11.12 10.54 20.07
N SER A 207 12.41 10.36 19.76
CA SER A 207 13.00 9.05 19.54
C SER A 207 12.94 8.15 20.79
N GLU A 208 13.18 8.68 21.98
CA GLU A 208 13.18 7.87 23.21
C GLU A 208 11.79 7.30 23.55
N PRO A 209 10.70 8.10 23.61
CA PRO A 209 9.35 7.58 23.77
C PRO A 209 8.94 6.58 22.67
N ALA A 210 9.30 6.85 21.41
CA ALA A 210 9.01 5.94 20.29
C ALA A 210 9.75 4.61 20.42
N ASN A 211 11.02 4.63 20.81
CA ASN A 211 11.81 3.42 21.08
C ASN A 211 11.24 2.62 22.25
N LYS A 212 10.81 3.28 23.33
CA LYS A 212 10.16 2.63 24.48
C LYS A 212 8.86 1.93 24.08
N MET A 213 8.04 2.58 23.25
CA MET A 213 6.83 1.99 22.68
C MET A 213 7.15 0.69 21.92
N MET A 214 8.12 0.75 21.01
CA MET A 214 8.53 -0.42 20.23
C MET A 214 9.13 -1.54 21.10
N ALA A 215 9.84 -1.20 22.18
CA ALA A 215 10.36 -2.16 23.14
C ALA A 215 9.22 -2.89 23.90
N ASN A 216 8.20 -2.14 24.34
CA ASN A 216 7.02 -2.73 24.99
C ASN A 216 6.26 -3.65 24.03
N LEU A 217 6.06 -3.22 22.78
CA LEU A 217 5.43 -4.05 21.75
C LEU A 217 6.25 -5.30 21.43
N ASN A 218 7.59 -5.19 21.39
CA ASN A 218 8.48 -6.35 21.24
C ASN A 218 8.32 -7.35 22.39
N ALA A 219 8.30 -6.88 23.64
CA ALA A 219 8.09 -7.74 24.80
C ALA A 219 6.71 -8.43 24.73
N TYR A 220 5.68 -7.70 24.29
CA TYR A 220 4.34 -8.24 24.09
C TYR A 220 4.32 -9.37 23.06
N VAL A 221 4.89 -9.17 21.87
CA VAL A 221 4.85 -10.20 20.82
C VAL A 221 5.81 -11.37 21.07
N ALA A 222 6.81 -11.20 21.93
CA ALA A 222 7.70 -12.28 22.36
C ALA A 222 7.02 -13.26 23.35
N ASP A 223 6.08 -12.77 24.15
CA ASP A 223 5.35 -13.58 25.14
C ASP A 223 4.25 -14.41 24.46
N GLN A 224 4.52 -15.71 24.31
CA GLN A 224 3.61 -16.67 23.67
C GLN A 224 2.29 -16.88 24.45
N SER A 225 2.22 -16.50 25.73
CA SER A 225 0.96 -16.53 26.48
C SER A 225 -0.07 -15.50 25.97
N ASN A 226 0.35 -14.58 25.09
CA ASN A 226 -0.55 -13.66 24.41
C ASN A 226 -1.33 -14.29 23.26
N ILE A 227 -0.84 -15.39 22.67
CA ILE A 227 -1.56 -16.08 21.59
C ILE A 227 -2.87 -16.66 22.14
N GLY A 228 -3.96 -16.49 21.38
CA GLY A 228 -5.32 -16.85 21.78
C GLY A 228 -6.04 -15.79 22.61
N LYS A 229 -5.38 -14.69 23.02
CA LYS A 229 -6.08 -13.57 23.67
C LYS A 229 -7.09 -12.94 22.73
N VAL A 230 -8.26 -12.63 23.28
CA VAL A 230 -9.36 -11.97 22.56
C VAL A 230 -9.35 -10.48 22.87
N PHE A 231 -9.38 -9.67 21.82
CA PHE A 231 -9.49 -8.23 21.90
C PHE A 231 -10.86 -7.80 21.39
N THR A 232 -11.62 -7.09 22.22
CA THR A 232 -12.95 -6.60 21.84
C THR A 232 -12.94 -5.08 21.81
N SER A 233 -13.49 -4.51 20.74
CA SER A 233 -13.77 -3.08 20.61
C SER A 233 -15.05 -2.90 19.81
N GLY A 234 -16.00 -2.14 20.35
CA GLY A 234 -17.35 -2.06 19.79
C GLY A 234 -18.03 -3.42 19.73
N ASP A 235 -18.52 -3.79 18.56
CA ASP A 235 -19.21 -5.04 18.23
C ASP A 235 -18.27 -6.14 17.71
N LYS A 236 -16.98 -5.84 17.51
CA LYS A 236 -16.00 -6.78 16.95
C LYS A 236 -15.10 -7.37 18.03
N SER A 237 -14.76 -8.65 17.85
CA SER A 237 -13.78 -9.37 18.65
C SER A 237 -12.73 -10.04 17.77
N TYR A 238 -11.47 -9.86 18.10
CA TYR A 238 -10.32 -10.36 17.36
C TYR A 238 -9.50 -11.29 18.24
N THR A 239 -9.30 -12.53 17.80
CA THR A 239 -8.47 -13.51 18.53
C THR A 239 -7.07 -13.51 17.94
N LEU A 240 -6.06 -13.23 18.77
CA LEU A 240 -4.67 -13.15 18.32
C LEU A 240 -4.15 -14.54 17.94
N ALA A 241 -3.93 -14.78 16.65
CA ALA A 241 -3.49 -16.08 16.13
C ALA A 241 -1.96 -16.16 16.04
N LYS A 242 -1.30 -15.04 15.70
CA LYS A 242 0.16 -14.95 15.61
C LYS A 242 0.61 -13.54 15.98
N ALA A 243 1.72 -13.46 16.71
CA ALA A 243 2.40 -12.21 16.99
C ALA A 243 3.90 -12.41 16.87
N ASP A 244 4.59 -11.52 16.15
CA ASP A 244 6.04 -11.58 16.00
C ASP A 244 6.64 -10.20 15.71
N ASN A 245 7.97 -10.12 15.81
CA ASN A 245 8.72 -9.07 15.15
C ASN A 245 9.30 -9.65 13.85
N PHE A 246 8.82 -9.15 12.72
CA PHE A 246 9.07 -9.73 11.41
C PHE A 246 10.57 -9.87 11.13
N SER A 247 10.95 -11.06 10.69
CA SER A 247 12.28 -11.34 10.16
C SER A 247 12.14 -12.05 8.83
N TYR A 248 13.04 -11.71 7.92
CA TYR A 248 13.10 -12.25 6.57
C TYR A 248 14.49 -12.84 6.35
N THR A 249 14.54 -14.07 5.88
CA THR A 249 15.75 -14.68 5.33
C THR A 249 15.61 -14.66 3.83
N ASP A 250 16.49 -13.91 3.17
CA ASP A 250 16.44 -13.79 1.72
C ASP A 250 16.74 -15.16 1.09
N PRO A 251 15.87 -15.65 0.19
CA PRO A 251 16.03 -16.99 -0.36
C PRO A 251 17.07 -17.07 -1.50
N VAL A 252 17.69 -15.94 -1.88
CA VAL A 252 18.71 -15.84 -2.92
C VAL A 252 20.09 -15.65 -2.29
N ASP A 253 20.26 -14.63 -1.45
CA ASP A 253 21.56 -14.32 -0.83
C ASP A 253 21.70 -14.83 0.61
N HIS A 254 20.63 -15.39 1.20
CA HIS A 254 20.58 -15.93 2.55
C HIS A 254 20.85 -14.92 3.68
N SER A 255 20.87 -13.62 3.36
CA SER A 255 20.95 -12.57 4.36
C SER A 255 19.71 -12.54 5.25
N ILE A 256 19.89 -12.22 6.52
CA ILE A 256 18.81 -12.19 7.51
C ILE A 256 18.54 -10.74 7.92
N SER A 257 17.37 -10.25 7.56
CA SER A 257 16.85 -8.97 8.04
C SER A 257 15.94 -9.22 9.24
N LYS A 258 16.40 -8.84 10.44
CA LYS A 258 15.62 -8.92 11.70
C LYS A 258 14.96 -7.60 12.02
N ASN A 259 13.99 -7.62 12.92
CA ASN A 259 13.36 -6.42 13.50
C ASN A 259 12.66 -5.51 12.47
N GLN A 260 12.02 -6.10 11.45
CA GLN A 260 11.48 -5.37 10.31
C GLN A 260 10.07 -4.79 10.54
N GLY A 261 9.45 -5.12 11.68
CA GLY A 261 8.18 -4.55 12.12
C GLY A 261 7.41 -5.51 13.01
N ILE A 262 6.71 -4.97 14.00
CA ILE A 262 5.86 -5.75 14.90
C ILE A 262 4.57 -6.10 14.17
N ARG A 263 4.14 -7.37 14.22
CA ARG A 263 2.89 -7.83 13.63
C ARG A 263 2.03 -8.50 14.68
N LEU A 264 0.75 -8.16 14.67
CA LEU A 264 -0.31 -8.91 15.32
C LEU A 264 -1.26 -9.37 14.22
N ILE A 265 -1.41 -10.69 14.07
CA ILE A 265 -2.23 -11.33 13.05
C ILE A 265 -3.34 -12.08 13.78
N PHE A 266 -4.58 -11.75 13.45
CA PHE A 266 -5.76 -12.30 14.08
C PHE A 266 -6.31 -13.48 13.27
N SER A 267 -7.13 -14.31 13.90
CA SER A 267 -7.68 -15.54 13.30
C SER A 267 -8.62 -15.30 12.12
N ASP A 268 -9.13 -14.08 11.95
CA ASP A 268 -9.98 -13.63 10.85
C ASP A 268 -9.18 -12.98 9.69
N ASP A 269 -7.87 -13.19 9.66
CA ASP A 269 -6.91 -12.54 8.75
C ASP A 269 -6.76 -11.01 8.92
N SER A 270 -7.37 -10.41 9.95
CA SER A 270 -7.08 -9.01 10.30
C SER A 270 -5.63 -8.85 10.79
N ARG A 271 -5.01 -7.69 10.55
CA ARG A 271 -3.62 -7.41 10.94
C ARG A 271 -3.44 -6.02 11.52
N ILE A 272 -2.63 -5.93 12.58
CA ILE A 272 -2.05 -4.67 13.07
C ILE A 272 -0.54 -4.77 12.90
N ILE A 273 0.06 -3.76 12.28
CA ILE A 273 1.51 -3.70 12.05
C ILE A 273 2.04 -2.37 12.58
N PHE A 274 3.16 -2.42 13.30
CA PHE A 274 3.89 -1.22 13.74
C PHE A 274 5.30 -1.23 13.18
N ARG A 275 5.71 -0.11 12.60
CA ARG A 275 7.09 0.13 12.17
C ARG A 275 7.58 1.46 12.72
N LEU A 276 8.89 1.50 13.01
CA LEU A 276 9.59 2.70 13.39
C LEU A 276 10.64 3.00 12.32
N SER A 277 10.69 4.24 11.86
CA SER A 277 11.65 4.70 10.85
C SER A 277 12.24 6.05 11.25
N GLY A 278 13.39 6.40 10.66
CA GLY A 278 13.92 7.76 10.73
C GLY A 278 14.40 8.23 12.11
N THR A 279 15.03 7.39 12.93
CA THR A 279 15.47 7.79 14.30
C THR A 279 16.67 8.78 14.36
N GLY A 280 16.88 9.56 13.30
CA GLY A 280 17.98 10.53 13.17
C GLY A 280 17.66 11.91 13.76
N SER A 281 18.37 12.94 13.29
CA SER A 281 18.26 14.33 13.79
C SER A 281 16.87 14.97 13.64
N SER A 282 16.04 14.46 12.73
CA SER A 282 14.69 14.98 12.45
C SER A 282 13.58 14.36 13.32
N GLY A 283 13.93 13.49 14.27
CA GLY A 283 12.96 12.74 15.08
C GLY A 283 12.41 11.51 14.36
N ALA A 284 11.77 10.61 15.09
CA ALA A 284 11.32 9.32 14.57
C ALA A 284 9.91 9.39 13.95
N THR A 285 9.67 8.55 12.95
CA THR A 285 8.33 8.33 12.39
C THR A 285 7.83 6.95 12.77
N ILE A 286 6.72 6.90 13.52
CA ILE A 286 5.98 5.68 13.79
C ILE A 286 4.92 5.51 12.70
N ARG A 287 4.91 4.34 12.06
CA ARG A 287 3.88 3.97 11.08
C ARG A 287 3.06 2.81 11.62
N MET A 288 1.76 3.00 11.67
CA MET A 288 0.78 2.00 12.09
C MET A 288 -0.08 1.61 10.90
N TYR A 289 -0.10 0.34 10.55
CA TYR A 289 -0.84 -0.19 9.40
C TYR A 289 -1.92 -1.14 9.92
N LEU A 290 -3.15 -0.93 9.48
CA LEU A 290 -4.32 -1.68 9.93
C LEU A 290 -4.97 -2.32 8.72
N GLU A 291 -5.28 -3.60 8.86
CA GLU A 291 -5.99 -4.35 7.84
C GLU A 291 -7.09 -5.21 8.44
N GLY A 292 -8.25 -5.22 7.79
CA GLY A 292 -9.35 -6.12 8.12
C GLY A 292 -9.90 -6.76 6.85
N TYR A 293 -10.01 -8.08 6.84
CA TYR A 293 -10.63 -8.80 5.74
C TYR A 293 -12.15 -8.85 5.90
N GLU A 294 -12.88 -8.66 4.81
CA GLU A 294 -14.33 -8.82 4.74
C GLU A 294 -14.69 -9.68 3.53
N SER A 295 -15.54 -10.68 3.75
CA SER A 295 -16.03 -11.59 2.72
C SER A 295 -17.52 -11.37 2.39
N ASP A 296 -18.24 -10.60 3.21
CA ASP A 296 -19.64 -10.25 2.97
C ASP A 296 -19.75 -9.09 1.96
N PRO A 297 -20.26 -9.34 0.74
CA PRO A 297 -20.37 -8.30 -0.27
C PRO A 297 -21.24 -7.11 0.12
N ALA A 298 -22.19 -7.30 1.05
CA ALA A 298 -23.04 -6.20 1.52
C ALA A 298 -22.25 -5.11 2.27
N LYS A 299 -21.03 -5.42 2.70
CA LYS A 299 -20.17 -4.51 3.46
C LYS A 299 -19.04 -3.91 2.63
N TYR A 300 -18.85 -4.33 1.38
CA TYR A 300 -17.72 -3.86 0.58
C TYR A 300 -17.75 -2.37 0.29
N ASP A 301 -18.90 -1.71 0.27
CA ASP A 301 -19.00 -0.27 0.05
C ASP A 301 -18.92 0.56 1.34
N MET A 302 -18.73 -0.08 2.51
CA MET A 302 -18.57 0.65 3.76
C MET A 302 -17.30 1.49 3.78
N ASP A 303 -17.31 2.58 4.54
CA ASP A 303 -16.14 3.41 4.80
C ASP A 303 -15.07 2.60 5.56
N PRO A 304 -13.85 2.43 5.01
CA PRO A 304 -12.72 1.81 5.69
C PRO A 304 -12.45 2.33 7.11
N GLN A 305 -12.61 3.62 7.38
CA GLN A 305 -12.39 4.20 8.71
C GLN A 305 -13.43 3.72 9.73
N VAL A 306 -14.66 3.46 9.28
CA VAL A 306 -15.71 2.87 10.13
C VAL A 306 -15.41 1.39 10.36
N VAL A 307 -15.11 0.64 9.29
CA VAL A 307 -14.87 -0.81 9.37
C VAL A 307 -13.65 -1.16 10.23
N LEU A 308 -12.59 -0.36 10.13
CA LEU A 308 -11.32 -0.55 10.83
C LEU A 308 -11.29 0.11 12.21
N ARG A 309 -12.33 0.87 12.60
CA ARG A 309 -12.35 1.59 13.89
C ARG A 309 -12.06 0.68 15.09
N PRO A 310 -12.68 -0.51 15.23
CA PRO A 310 -12.36 -1.43 16.32
C PRO A 310 -10.88 -1.81 16.39
N LEU A 311 -10.27 -2.08 15.24
CA LEU A 311 -8.88 -2.50 15.13
C LEU A 311 -7.90 -1.33 15.44
N ILE A 312 -8.24 -0.12 15.00
CA ILE A 312 -7.53 1.12 15.35
C ILE A 312 -7.53 1.33 16.87
N ASP A 313 -8.69 1.20 17.51
CA ASP A 313 -8.80 1.40 18.96
C ASP A 313 -7.98 0.37 19.76
N ILE A 314 -7.96 -0.89 19.30
CA ILE A 314 -7.10 -1.95 19.86
C ILE A 314 -5.62 -1.59 19.68
N ALA A 315 -5.22 -1.18 18.48
CA ALA A 315 -3.84 -0.81 18.16
C ALA A 315 -3.35 0.37 19.01
N LEU A 316 -4.17 1.41 19.16
CA LEU A 316 -3.85 2.58 19.98
C LEU A 316 -3.75 2.22 21.47
N LYS A 317 -4.62 1.34 21.98
CA LYS A 317 -4.57 0.88 23.37
C LYS A 317 -3.33 0.03 23.64
N LEU A 318 -3.01 -0.91 22.75
CA LEU A 318 -1.83 -1.78 22.86
C LEU A 318 -0.52 -0.99 22.82
N SER A 319 -0.43 -0.03 21.91
CA SER A 319 0.78 0.78 21.74
C SER A 319 0.91 1.92 22.75
N GLN A 320 -0.18 2.33 23.42
CA GLN A 320 -0.22 3.56 24.23
C GLN A 320 0.22 4.82 23.46
N LEU A 321 0.13 4.77 22.12
CA LEU A 321 0.62 5.82 21.24
C LEU A 321 -0.01 7.21 21.51
N PRO A 322 -1.31 7.33 21.87
CA PRO A 322 -1.89 8.63 22.25
C PRO A 322 -1.19 9.32 23.43
N GLU A 323 -0.57 8.56 24.34
CA GLU A 323 0.16 9.11 25.48
C GLU A 323 1.51 9.70 25.06
N LEU A 324 2.14 9.12 24.03
CA LEU A 324 3.37 9.63 23.41
C LEU A 324 3.10 10.94 22.65
N ASN A 325 1.92 11.03 22.01
CA ASN A 325 1.59 12.13 21.12
C ASN A 325 1.25 13.45 21.87
N ARG A 326 1.01 13.41 23.19
CA ARG A 326 0.74 14.63 23.98
C ARG A 326 1.91 15.61 24.02
N LYS A 327 3.12 15.22 23.58
CA LYS A 327 4.33 16.02 23.75
C LYS A 327 4.86 16.75 22.52
N ARG A 328 4.61 16.35 21.26
CA ARG A 328 5.05 17.11 20.06
C ARG A 328 4.86 16.43 18.68
N CYS A 329 4.23 15.24 18.52
CA CYS A 329 4.11 14.72 17.15
C CYS A 329 3.11 15.59 16.38
N SER A 330 3.63 16.36 15.43
CA SER A 330 2.95 17.55 14.92
C SER A 330 1.84 17.25 13.93
N ASN A 331 1.71 16.03 13.40
CA ASN A 331 0.67 15.71 12.45
C ASN A 331 0.19 14.27 12.61
N ARG A 332 -1.13 14.07 12.71
CA ARG A 332 -1.77 12.86 12.16
C ARG A 332 -1.86 13.10 10.66
N TYR A 333 -0.86 12.68 9.90
CA TYR A 333 -1.13 12.42 8.51
C TYR A 333 -1.90 11.11 8.47
N HIS A 334 -3.22 11.26 8.44
CA HIS A 334 -4.03 10.21 7.90
C HIS A 334 -3.70 10.17 6.41
N ILE A 335 -3.08 9.10 5.93
CA ILE A 335 -3.33 8.72 4.54
C ILE A 335 -4.77 8.18 4.57
N ASN A 336 -5.70 9.14 4.63
CA ASN A 336 -7.11 8.89 4.52
C ASN A 336 -7.30 8.22 3.17
N TYR A 337 -7.97 7.09 3.16
CA TYR A 337 -8.35 6.39 1.93
C TYR A 337 -9.82 6.68 1.56
N VAL A 338 -10.36 7.79 2.08
CA VAL A 338 -11.71 8.29 1.77
C VAL A 338 -11.70 9.83 1.84
N LEU A 339 -12.46 10.45 0.95
CA LEU A 339 -12.81 11.87 0.94
C LEU A 339 -13.92 12.21 1.92
#